data_AF-A0A2V8XSN1-F1
#
_entry.id   AF-A0A2V8XSN1-F1
#
_cell.length_a   1.000
_cell.length_b   1.000
_cell.length_c   1.000
_cell.angle_alpha   90.00
_cell.angle_beta   90.00
_cell.angle_gamma   90.00
#
_symmetry.space_group_name_H-M   'P 1'
#
loop_
_entity.id
_entity.type
_entity.pdbx_description
1 polymer ?
#
loop_
_entity_poly.entity_id
_entity_poly.type
_entity_poly.pdbx_seq_one_letter_code
_entity_poly.pdbx_strand_id
1 'polypeptide(L)'
;MHGNGCEVHDSDRPRSDFCEQYGSHGGGQPCHCEQPLRLVFQQDHRIPGARSELRRGHNAVKRCNNEKSALERRSAPMMAKRKTSGRSRQRGISLFMVAAAMVVILGLAALAIDLVSLYLARSEAQSSADAAALAGATIFVTSGCTSGSGCSLTQTAATNEAISVGNKNLVGGVNPGIQTSDVAFDFSVPGDPRITVTVQRTAARGNAMPTFFAKIFGISTVDVSALAKAEAYNPAGGNGPAIGTFCVKPWLLPNCDPNHLSPANSLCTGTPGGYFIDPTTLAIVHPGPASQGGVVGQLMTIKPGSPGQATAPSQFFPVILPPGTAPAECPTCSNGGSSGAALYRQNIECCNSRIISCGAITLQPETGNVVGPTRQGVDCLIHEGSTGSGQDILNVNTIGTSSVTATGGSNNPNPSLVGQTITNSNSIVTMPIYDGTQLCPGKSCPASVSANIIGFMQIFVNDEGPPQATVHAYILNISSCGSSSGGGGGGGGGGGGGGGGGGGTVVTGGGLSAVPIRLIAP
;
A
#
# COMPACT_ATOMS: atom_id res chain seq x y z
N MET A 1 45.48 4.93 -45.72
CA MET A 1 45.19 3.50 -45.95
C MET A 1 44.22 3.09 -44.83
N HIS A 2 42.91 3.01 -45.11
CA HIS A 2 42.08 1.78 -45.03
C HIS A 2 42.38 0.90 -43.78
N GLY A 3 41.47 0.51 -42.89
CA GLY A 3 40.02 0.66 -42.73
C GLY A 3 39.52 -0.18 -41.52
N ASN A 4 38.33 0.17 -41.02
CA ASN A 4 37.27 -0.57 -40.28
C ASN A 4 37.53 -1.48 -39.06
N GLY A 5 36.70 -1.28 -38.02
CA GLY A 5 36.28 -2.27 -37.01
C GLY A 5 35.55 -1.64 -35.81
N CYS A 6 34.26 -1.96 -35.61
CA CYS A 6 33.35 -1.46 -34.56
C CYS A 6 33.28 -2.38 -33.33
N GLU A 7 33.05 -1.82 -32.12
CA GLU A 7 32.15 -2.32 -31.05
C GLU A 7 32.12 -1.31 -29.86
N VAL A 8 31.06 -0.50 -29.72
CA VAL A 8 29.94 -0.53 -28.74
C VAL A 8 30.35 -0.52 -27.25
N HIS A 9 30.21 0.64 -26.61
CA HIS A 9 30.15 0.82 -25.16
C HIS A 9 28.80 1.46 -24.79
N ASP A 10 28.02 0.75 -23.97
CA ASP A 10 26.72 1.16 -23.46
C ASP A 10 26.90 1.93 -22.14
N SER A 11 26.35 3.14 -22.04
CA SER A 11 26.38 3.95 -20.81
C SER A 11 25.20 4.91 -20.75
N ASP A 12 24.11 4.46 -20.14
CA ASP A 12 22.98 5.30 -19.74
C ASP A 12 23.03 5.62 -18.25
N ARG A 13 23.40 6.87 -17.93
CA ARG A 13 23.00 7.60 -16.71
C ARG A 13 22.03 8.70 -17.15
N PRO A 14 20.88 8.94 -16.50
CA PRO A 14 20.14 10.18 -16.69
C PRO A 14 20.64 11.28 -15.74
N ARG A 15 20.86 12.44 -16.36
CA ARG A 15 21.29 13.74 -15.81
C ARG A 15 20.16 14.41 -15.01
N SER A 16 20.53 15.00 -13.87
CA SER A 16 19.88 16.19 -13.32
C SER A 16 20.35 17.44 -14.07
N ASP A 17 19.58 18.52 -13.94
CA ASP A 17 19.89 19.92 -14.30
C ASP A 17 19.09 20.46 -15.48
N PHE A 18 17.97 21.13 -15.16
CA PHE A 18 17.48 22.27 -15.93
C PHE A 18 16.58 23.14 -15.04
N CYS A 19 17.13 24.24 -14.51
CA CYS A 19 16.38 25.41 -14.04
C CYS A 19 17.20 26.65 -14.42
N GLU A 20 16.81 27.31 -15.51
CA GLU A 20 17.42 28.55 -15.98
C GLU A 20 16.46 29.73 -15.70
N GLN A 21 16.84 30.50 -14.69
CA GLN A 21 16.71 31.94 -14.47
C GLN A 21 15.87 32.79 -15.47
N TYR A 22 14.76 33.40 -15.01
CA TYR A 22 14.28 34.72 -15.48
C TYR A 22 13.42 35.47 -14.43
N GLY A 23 13.88 36.66 -14.04
CA GLY A 23 13.12 37.93 -14.00
C GLY A 23 11.92 38.12 -13.07
N SER A 24 12.10 38.98 -12.07
CA SER A 24 11.09 39.60 -11.19
C SER A 24 10.03 40.43 -11.93
N HIS A 25 8.74 40.29 -11.54
CA HIS A 25 7.78 41.40 -11.30
C HIS A 25 6.47 40.93 -10.63
N GLY A 26 6.20 41.47 -9.43
CA GLY A 26 4.89 41.90 -8.87
C GLY A 26 3.62 41.03 -8.93
N GLY A 27 3.15 40.63 -7.74
CA GLY A 27 1.72 40.65 -7.34
C GLY A 27 0.85 39.42 -7.67
N GLY A 28 0.58 38.58 -6.67
CA GLY A 28 -0.44 37.52 -6.72
C GLY A 28 -0.29 36.49 -5.59
N GLN A 29 -1.40 36.06 -5.00
CA GLN A 29 -1.55 35.21 -3.80
C GLN A 29 -0.78 33.86 -3.83
N PRO A 30 -0.50 33.25 -2.66
CA PRO A 30 0.25 32.00 -2.59
C PRO A 30 -0.55 30.81 -3.16
N CYS A 31 0.06 30.07 -4.08
CA CYS A 31 -0.42 28.76 -4.50
C CYS A 31 -0.12 27.74 -3.40
N HIS A 32 -1.17 27.16 -2.82
CA HIS A 32 -1.07 25.96 -2.00
C HIS A 32 -0.62 24.77 -2.87
N CYS A 33 0.53 24.19 -2.53
CA CYS A 33 0.89 22.84 -2.95
C CYS A 33 0.61 21.89 -1.79
N GLU A 34 -0.62 21.39 -1.68
CA GLU A 34 -0.85 20.13 -0.99
C GLU A 34 -0.21 19.03 -1.85
N GLN A 35 0.72 18.28 -1.28
CA GLN A 35 1.27 17.08 -1.90
C GLN A 35 0.26 15.94 -1.72
N PRO A 36 -0.37 15.40 -2.77
CA PRO A 36 -0.98 14.08 -2.67
C PRO A 36 0.12 13.01 -2.72
N LEU A 37 0.04 12.09 -1.76
CA LEU A 37 0.75 10.80 -1.71
C LEU A 37 0.95 10.22 -3.12
N ARG A 38 2.21 10.17 -3.59
CA ARG A 38 2.62 9.16 -4.57
C ARG A 38 2.90 7.87 -3.81
N LEU A 39 1.85 7.08 -3.57
CA LEU A 39 2.00 5.65 -3.39
C LEU A 39 2.48 5.09 -4.73
N VAL A 40 3.75 4.70 -4.79
CA VAL A 40 4.30 3.94 -5.91
C VAL A 40 3.72 2.53 -5.82
N PHE A 41 2.58 2.31 -6.47
CA PHE A 41 2.12 0.98 -6.82
C PHE A 41 2.52 0.70 -8.26
N GLN A 42 3.41 -0.28 -8.42
CA GLN A 42 3.81 -0.80 -9.71
C GLN A 42 2.66 -1.63 -10.30
N GLN A 43 1.79 -0.99 -11.08
CA GLN A 43 0.81 -1.67 -11.91
C GLN A 43 1.46 -2.03 -13.26
N ASP A 44 1.93 -3.26 -13.38
CA ASP A 44 2.20 -3.88 -14.69
C ASP A 44 0.86 -4.27 -15.33
N HIS A 45 0.27 -3.36 -16.11
CA HIS A 45 -0.79 -3.71 -17.05
C HIS A 45 -0.18 -4.19 -18.37
N ARG A 46 -0.12 -5.51 -18.58
CA ARG A 46 -0.06 -6.10 -19.94
C ARG A 46 -1.31 -6.93 -20.19
N ILE A 47 -2.22 -6.38 -21.00
CA ILE A 47 -3.21 -7.16 -21.76
C ILE A 47 -2.55 -7.52 -23.11
N PRO A 48 -2.57 -8.81 -23.53
CA PRO A 48 -2.06 -9.21 -24.83
C PRO A 48 -3.11 -8.92 -25.92
N GLY A 49 -2.80 -7.99 -26.82
CA GLY A 49 -3.67 -7.63 -27.93
C GLY A 49 -2.88 -7.22 -29.18
N ALA A 50 -3.01 -8.06 -30.21
CA ALA A 50 -2.97 -7.73 -31.63
C ALA A 50 -1.79 -6.90 -32.19
N ARG A 51 -0.93 -7.60 -32.94
CA ARG A 51 -0.07 -7.01 -33.98
C ARG A 51 -0.91 -6.21 -34.98
N SER A 52 -0.58 -4.94 -35.17
CA SER A 52 -0.71 -4.30 -36.48
C SER A 52 0.48 -3.37 -36.71
N GLU A 53 1.25 -3.68 -37.75
CA GLU A 53 2.37 -2.87 -38.20
C GLU A 53 1.85 -1.65 -38.97
N LEU A 54 2.39 -0.47 -38.66
CA LEU A 54 2.32 0.69 -39.54
C LEU A 54 3.52 1.61 -39.25
N ARG A 55 4.65 1.31 -39.90
CA ARG A 55 5.75 2.27 -40.06
C ARG A 55 5.53 3.09 -41.32
N ARG A 56 5.38 4.41 -41.13
CA ARG A 56 5.57 5.43 -42.16
C ARG A 56 7.06 5.79 -42.26
N GLY A 57 7.48 6.12 -43.48
CA GLY A 57 8.55 7.10 -43.74
C GLY A 57 9.73 6.54 -44.54
N HIS A 58 9.79 6.84 -45.84
CA HIS A 58 10.51 8.03 -46.33
C HIS A 58 10.53 8.04 -47.87
N ASN A 59 10.22 9.20 -48.44
CA ASN A 59 10.48 9.54 -49.83
C ASN A 59 11.98 9.77 -50.03
N ALA A 60 12.56 9.14 -51.04
CA ALA A 60 13.86 9.53 -51.58
C ALA A 60 13.77 9.58 -53.12
N VAL A 61 13.91 10.80 -53.62
CA VAL A 61 14.10 11.17 -55.01
C VAL A 61 15.32 10.45 -55.59
N LYS A 62 15.20 9.87 -56.80
CA LYS A 62 16.33 9.71 -57.73
C LYS A 62 15.86 9.69 -59.18
N ARG A 63 16.25 10.75 -59.90
CA ARG A 63 16.35 10.80 -61.36
C ARG A 63 17.34 9.73 -61.84
N CYS A 64 17.04 9.09 -62.96
CA CYS A 64 18.02 8.73 -63.99
C CYS A 64 17.34 8.77 -65.36
N ASN A 65 17.86 9.62 -66.24
CA ASN A 65 17.64 9.54 -67.68
C ASN A 65 18.33 8.29 -68.22
N ASN A 66 17.74 7.67 -69.24
CA ASN A 66 18.55 7.01 -70.27
C ASN A 66 17.81 7.07 -71.61
N GLU A 67 18.47 7.73 -72.56
CA GLU A 67 18.16 7.72 -73.98
C GLU A 67 18.49 6.33 -74.56
N LYS A 68 17.63 5.82 -75.46
CA LYS A 68 18.07 5.15 -76.68
C LYS A 68 17.07 5.39 -77.80
N SER A 69 17.61 5.96 -78.87
CA SER A 69 17.03 6.18 -80.19
C SER A 69 17.28 4.97 -81.12
N ALA A 70 16.65 5.04 -82.31
CA ALA A 70 16.70 4.14 -83.48
C ALA A 70 15.57 3.08 -83.51
N LEU A 71 14.49 3.29 -84.29
CA LEU A 71 14.34 3.21 -85.76
C LEU A 71 13.65 1.88 -86.12
N GLU A 72 12.39 1.92 -86.53
CA GLU A 72 12.01 1.47 -87.88
C GLU A 72 10.57 1.83 -88.26
N ARG A 73 10.41 2.03 -89.56
CA ARG A 73 9.24 2.55 -90.27
C ARG A 73 8.25 1.42 -90.57
N ARG A 74 6.94 1.74 -90.64
CA ARG A 74 6.09 1.56 -91.86
C ARG A 74 4.62 1.96 -91.61
N SER A 75 4.18 2.90 -92.46
CA SER A 75 2.93 2.89 -93.23
C SER A 75 1.56 2.74 -92.53
N ALA A 76 0.75 3.80 -92.64
CA ALA A 76 -0.67 3.92 -92.31
C ALA A 76 -1.60 3.06 -93.23
N PRO A 77 -2.95 3.20 -93.21
CA PRO A 77 -3.90 3.64 -92.17
C PRO A 77 -5.03 2.60 -91.95
N MET A 78 -5.65 2.52 -90.76
CA MET A 78 -7.03 2.03 -90.68
C MET A 78 -7.85 2.78 -89.64
N MET A 79 -8.89 3.37 -90.20
CA MET A 79 -10.00 4.10 -89.62
C MET A 79 -10.77 3.24 -88.62
N ALA A 80 -10.28 3.14 -87.39
CA ALA A 80 -11.06 2.61 -86.26
C ALA A 80 -11.72 3.79 -85.54
N LYS A 81 -12.97 4.06 -85.92
CA LYS A 81 -13.90 4.96 -85.24
C LYS A 81 -14.10 4.44 -83.80
N ARG A 82 -13.20 4.80 -82.88
CA ARG A 82 -13.35 4.45 -81.47
C ARG A 82 -14.51 5.28 -80.93
N LYS A 83 -15.69 4.66 -80.91
CA LYS A 83 -16.83 5.12 -80.11
C LYS A 83 -16.28 5.48 -78.73
N THR A 84 -16.17 6.76 -78.43
CA THR A 84 -16.26 7.26 -77.07
C THR A 84 -17.67 6.93 -76.63
N SER A 85 -17.89 5.67 -76.21
CA SER A 85 -19.13 5.29 -75.55
C SER A 85 -19.26 6.24 -74.37
N GLY A 86 -20.28 7.09 -74.40
CA GLY A 86 -20.58 8.02 -73.33
C GLY A 86 -20.61 7.27 -72.00
N ARG A 87 -19.52 7.36 -71.24
CA ARG A 87 -19.45 6.96 -69.83
C ARG A 87 -20.11 8.07 -69.01
N SER A 88 -21.37 8.34 -69.30
CA SER A 88 -22.09 9.50 -68.75
C SER A 88 -23.46 9.14 -68.18
N ARG A 89 -23.62 7.94 -67.62
CA ARG A 89 -24.90 7.55 -66.98
C ARG A 89 -24.81 6.61 -65.77
N GLN A 90 -23.70 6.60 -65.04
CA GLN A 90 -23.61 5.89 -63.74
C GLN A 90 -23.04 6.74 -62.58
N ARG A 91 -22.98 8.08 -62.70
CA ARG A 91 -22.50 8.96 -61.61
C ARG A 91 -23.55 9.19 -60.51
N GLY A 92 -24.83 8.88 -60.76
CA GLY A 92 -25.91 9.06 -59.78
C GLY A 92 -25.95 7.96 -58.71
N ILE A 93 -25.92 6.69 -59.12
CA ILE A 93 -26.02 5.55 -58.18
C ILE A 93 -24.80 5.46 -57.26
N SER A 94 -23.60 5.77 -57.76
CA SER A 94 -22.39 5.81 -56.93
C SER A 94 -22.48 6.84 -55.81
N LEU A 95 -23.15 7.98 -56.04
CA LEU A 95 -23.35 9.00 -55.02
C LEU A 95 -24.28 8.49 -53.90
N PHE A 96 -25.38 7.82 -54.24
CA PHE A 96 -26.29 7.23 -53.27
C PHE A 96 -25.63 6.12 -52.45
N MET A 97 -24.87 5.23 -53.09
CA MET A 97 -24.17 4.14 -52.40
C MET A 97 -23.10 4.67 -51.43
N VAL A 98 -22.33 5.69 -51.84
CA VAL A 98 -21.33 6.33 -50.97
C VAL A 98 -22.01 7.05 -49.81
N ALA A 99 -23.08 7.81 -50.06
CA ALA A 99 -23.82 8.50 -49.01
C ALA A 99 -24.41 7.51 -47.98
N ALA A 100 -25.02 6.42 -48.45
CA ALA A 100 -25.54 5.37 -47.58
C ALA A 100 -24.43 4.68 -46.78
N ALA A 101 -23.30 4.35 -47.42
CA ALA A 101 -22.15 3.77 -46.73
C ALA A 101 -21.56 4.70 -45.67
N MET A 102 -21.48 6.01 -45.95
CA MET A 102 -21.02 7.00 -44.98
C MET A 102 -21.94 7.07 -43.76
N VAL A 103 -23.27 7.07 -43.95
CA VAL A 103 -24.23 7.04 -42.84
C VAL A 103 -24.03 5.80 -41.98
N VAL A 104 -23.86 4.62 -42.59
CA VAL A 104 -23.61 3.38 -41.86
C VAL A 104 -22.30 3.42 -41.09
N ILE A 105 -21.21 3.88 -41.70
CA ILE A 105 -19.89 3.99 -41.05
C ILE A 105 -19.94 4.97 -39.88
N LEU A 106 -20.59 6.14 -40.06
CA LEU A 106 -20.77 7.12 -38.99
C LEU A 106 -21.65 6.57 -37.87
N GLY A 107 -22.71 5.81 -38.19
CA GLY A 107 -23.56 5.15 -37.21
C GLY A 107 -22.80 4.10 -36.38
N LEU A 108 -21.94 3.31 -37.01
CA LEU A 108 -21.09 2.34 -36.31
C LEU A 108 -20.00 3.02 -35.47
N ALA A 109 -19.38 4.10 -35.97
CA ALA A 109 -18.40 4.87 -35.21
C ALA A 109 -19.03 5.54 -33.99
N ALA A 110 -20.23 6.09 -34.13
CA ALA A 110 -21.04 6.65 -33.06
C ALA A 110 -21.32 5.62 -31.95
N LEU A 111 -21.82 4.44 -32.32
CA LEU A 111 -22.05 3.33 -31.39
C LEU A 111 -20.76 2.92 -30.67
N ALA A 112 -19.64 2.85 -31.39
CA ALA A 112 -18.34 2.50 -30.81
C ALA A 112 -17.90 3.52 -29.75
N ILE A 113 -18.11 4.82 -29.96
CA ILE A 113 -17.76 5.86 -28.99
C ILE A 113 -18.60 5.73 -27.72
N ASP A 114 -19.92 5.53 -27.85
CA ASP A 114 -20.80 5.32 -26.70
C ASP A 114 -20.38 4.09 -25.90
N LEU A 115 -20.08 2.98 -26.59
CA LEU A 115 -19.61 1.75 -25.96
C LEU A 115 -18.30 1.95 -25.20
N VAL A 116 -17.31 2.60 -25.84
CA VAL A 116 -16.03 2.91 -25.20
C VAL A 116 -16.22 3.78 -23.96
N SER A 117 -17.07 4.81 -24.04
CA SER A 117 -17.35 5.68 -22.90
C SER A 117 -17.98 4.92 -21.72
N LEU A 118 -18.83 3.94 -21.99
CA LEU A 118 -19.44 3.09 -20.98
C LEU A 118 -18.42 2.14 -20.32
N TYR A 119 -17.54 1.54 -21.12
CA TYR A 119 -16.46 0.70 -20.58
C TYR A 119 -15.49 1.49 -19.71
N LEU A 120 -15.12 2.70 -20.14
CA LEU A 120 -14.29 3.61 -19.34
C LEU A 120 -14.98 3.97 -18.02
N ALA A 121 -16.26 4.38 -18.07
CA ALA A 121 -17.02 4.72 -16.87
C ALA A 121 -17.14 3.53 -15.90
N ARG A 122 -17.29 2.30 -16.40
CA ARG A 122 -17.31 1.10 -15.54
C ARG A 122 -15.96 0.86 -14.87
N SER A 123 -14.86 1.04 -15.60
CA SER A 123 -13.51 0.91 -15.04
C SER A 123 -13.22 1.99 -13.99
N GLU A 124 -13.60 3.24 -14.25
CA GLU A 124 -13.47 4.35 -13.32
C GLU A 124 -14.34 4.14 -12.07
N ALA A 125 -15.57 3.66 -12.24
CA ALA A 125 -16.45 3.32 -11.12
C ALA A 125 -15.85 2.21 -10.24
N GLN A 126 -15.23 1.18 -10.85
CA GLN A 126 -14.55 0.13 -10.09
C GLN A 126 -13.34 0.70 -9.33
N SER A 127 -12.51 1.52 -9.98
CA SER A 127 -11.38 2.18 -9.31
C SER A 127 -11.84 3.07 -8.15
N SER A 128 -12.95 3.78 -8.29
CA SER A 128 -13.55 4.58 -7.22
C SER A 128 -14.05 3.71 -6.07
N ALA A 129 -14.74 2.59 -6.37
CA ALA A 129 -15.22 1.66 -5.36
C ALA A 129 -14.07 0.99 -4.60
N ASP A 130 -13.03 0.53 -5.31
CA ASP A 130 -11.85 -0.10 -4.74
C ASP A 130 -11.11 0.85 -3.80
N ALA A 131 -10.89 2.09 -4.24
CA ALA A 131 -10.27 3.13 -3.43
C ALA A 131 -11.11 3.47 -2.19
N ALA A 132 -12.43 3.57 -2.33
CA ALA A 132 -13.35 3.84 -1.22
C ALA A 132 -13.34 2.70 -0.18
N ALA A 133 -13.43 1.44 -0.64
CA ALA A 133 -13.44 0.28 0.23
C ALA A 133 -12.11 0.14 0.98
N LEU A 134 -10.97 0.28 0.29
CA LEU A 134 -9.65 0.27 0.91
C LEU A 134 -9.51 1.39 1.95
N ALA A 135 -9.92 2.61 1.60
CA ALA A 135 -9.83 3.76 2.50
C ALA A 135 -10.66 3.55 3.77
N GLY A 136 -11.90 3.07 3.65
CA GLY A 136 -12.72 2.73 4.81
C GLY A 136 -12.12 1.61 5.66
N ALA A 137 -11.50 0.60 5.04
CA ALA A 137 -10.84 -0.50 5.75
C ALA A 137 -9.58 -0.03 6.51
N THR A 138 -8.91 1.04 6.09
CA THR A 138 -7.77 1.59 6.85
C THR A 138 -8.17 2.01 8.26
N ILE A 139 -9.39 2.51 8.43
CA ILE A 139 -9.92 2.93 9.75
C ILE A 139 -9.98 1.75 10.73
N PHE A 140 -10.25 0.52 10.27
CA PHE A 140 -10.25 -0.66 11.13
C PHE A 140 -8.85 -1.02 11.65
N VAL A 141 -7.83 -0.76 10.83
CA VAL A 141 -6.43 -0.99 11.21
C VAL A 141 -5.96 0.10 12.15
N THR A 142 -6.17 1.37 11.79
CA THR A 142 -5.68 2.53 12.55
C THR A 142 -6.44 2.77 13.85
N SER A 143 -7.65 2.27 13.99
CA SER A 143 -8.42 2.34 15.25
C SER A 143 -7.99 1.32 16.31
N GLY A 144 -7.25 0.28 15.90
CA GLY A 144 -6.94 -0.86 16.76
C GLY A 144 -8.12 -1.81 16.98
N CYS A 145 -9.28 -1.60 16.33
CA CYS A 145 -10.47 -2.42 16.58
C CYS A 145 -10.29 -3.88 16.14
N THR A 146 -9.37 -4.15 15.22
CA THR A 146 -8.99 -5.51 14.77
C THR A 146 -8.33 -6.36 15.86
N SER A 147 -7.87 -5.74 16.96
CA SER A 147 -7.44 -6.42 18.20
C SER A 147 -8.53 -6.58 19.25
N GLY A 148 -9.76 -6.25 18.90
CA GLY A 148 -10.82 -5.99 19.85
C GLY A 148 -12.17 -6.55 19.48
N SER A 149 -13.09 -6.37 20.41
CA SER A 149 -14.50 -6.21 20.11
C SER A 149 -14.79 -4.72 19.83
N GLY A 150 -15.82 -4.42 19.02
CA GLY A 150 -16.26 -3.03 18.84
C GLY A 150 -15.85 -2.32 17.55
N CYS A 151 -15.41 -3.03 16.50
CA CYS A 151 -15.24 -2.41 15.17
C CYS A 151 -16.53 -1.73 14.65
N SER A 152 -17.71 -2.09 15.17
CA SER A 152 -18.96 -1.38 14.91
C SER A 152 -18.93 0.10 15.31
N LEU A 153 -18.16 0.47 16.35
CA LEU A 153 -18.03 1.87 16.78
C LEU A 153 -17.30 2.73 15.74
N THR A 154 -16.48 2.10 14.89
CA THR A 154 -15.68 2.78 13.87
C THR A 154 -16.44 3.00 12.55
N GLN A 155 -17.67 2.48 12.42
CA GLN A 155 -18.45 2.53 11.18
C GLN A 155 -18.63 3.94 10.63
N THR A 156 -18.90 4.92 11.48
CA THR A 156 -19.08 6.31 11.04
C THR A 156 -17.78 6.87 10.47
N ALA A 157 -16.64 6.63 11.12
CA ALA A 157 -15.33 7.06 10.63
C ALA A 157 -14.96 6.35 9.32
N ALA A 158 -15.16 5.03 9.25
CA ALA A 158 -14.93 4.23 8.04
C ALA A 158 -15.82 4.68 6.87
N THR A 159 -17.08 5.00 7.14
CA THR A 159 -18.02 5.52 6.14
C THR A 159 -17.58 6.88 5.61
N ASN A 160 -17.21 7.80 6.50
CA ASN A 160 -16.77 9.14 6.12
C ASN A 160 -15.49 9.09 5.28
N GLU A 161 -14.54 8.23 5.64
CA GLU A 161 -13.30 8.06 4.89
C GLU A 161 -13.55 7.42 3.52
N ALA A 162 -14.37 6.36 3.46
CA ALA A 162 -14.76 5.73 2.20
C ALA A 162 -15.44 6.72 1.24
N ILE A 163 -16.38 7.52 1.75
CA ILE A 163 -17.08 8.56 0.98
C ILE A 163 -16.09 9.65 0.51
N SER A 164 -15.21 10.12 1.40
CA SER A 164 -14.22 11.16 1.10
C SER A 164 -13.30 10.74 -0.03
N VAL A 165 -12.74 9.53 0.03
CA VAL A 165 -11.81 9.01 -0.99
C VAL A 165 -12.56 8.61 -2.26
N GLY A 166 -13.67 7.89 -2.14
CA GLY A 166 -14.44 7.43 -3.31
C GLY A 166 -14.95 8.58 -4.17
N ASN A 167 -15.45 9.66 -3.54
CA ASN A 167 -15.98 10.81 -4.27
C ASN A 167 -14.91 11.71 -4.92
N LYS A 168 -13.63 11.57 -4.51
CA LYS A 168 -12.50 12.20 -5.22
C LYS A 168 -12.13 11.45 -6.51
N ASN A 169 -12.50 10.18 -6.62
CA ASN A 169 -12.28 9.36 -7.81
C ASN A 169 -13.45 9.56 -8.78
N LEU A 170 -13.26 10.46 -9.74
CA LEU A 170 -14.29 10.85 -10.71
C LEU A 170 -14.64 9.70 -11.65
N VAL A 171 -15.92 9.64 -12.05
CA VAL A 171 -16.45 8.70 -13.04
C VAL A 171 -17.10 9.50 -14.16
N GLY A 172 -16.55 9.40 -15.37
CA GLY A 172 -16.91 10.25 -16.50
C GLY A 172 -16.63 11.74 -16.22
N GLY A 173 -15.60 12.04 -15.41
CA GLY A 173 -15.26 13.41 -14.99
C GLY A 173 -16.21 14.03 -13.97
N VAL A 174 -17.14 13.25 -13.41
CA VAL A 174 -18.10 13.74 -12.41
C VAL A 174 -17.94 12.94 -11.11
N ASN A 175 -18.17 13.62 -9.98
CA ASN A 175 -18.22 12.97 -8.68
C ASN A 175 -19.32 11.88 -8.67
N PRO A 176 -19.01 10.63 -8.30
CA PRO A 176 -19.99 9.54 -8.27
C PRO A 176 -21.09 9.73 -7.22
N GLY A 177 -20.90 10.58 -6.21
CA GLY A 177 -21.93 10.93 -5.24
C GLY A 177 -22.26 9.78 -4.29
N ILE A 178 -21.26 9.02 -3.84
CA ILE A 178 -21.38 7.93 -2.86
C ILE A 178 -21.99 8.49 -1.57
N GLN A 179 -23.02 7.81 -1.07
CA GLN A 179 -23.75 8.16 0.15
C GLN A 179 -23.52 7.12 1.25
N THR A 180 -23.92 7.43 2.48
CA THR A 180 -23.85 6.48 3.60
C THR A 180 -24.61 5.18 3.34
N SER A 181 -25.72 5.24 2.59
CA SER A 181 -26.51 4.05 2.20
C SER A 181 -25.79 3.12 1.22
N ASP A 182 -24.72 3.58 0.58
CA ASP A 182 -23.94 2.79 -0.38
C ASP A 182 -22.79 2.01 0.30
N VAL A 183 -22.64 2.17 1.62
CA VAL A 183 -21.61 1.53 2.44
C VAL A 183 -22.26 0.50 3.35
N ALA A 184 -21.77 -0.73 3.29
CA ALA A 184 -22.21 -1.83 4.15
C ALA A 184 -21.03 -2.44 4.91
N PHE A 185 -21.33 -3.04 6.06
CA PHE A 185 -20.33 -3.61 6.96
C PHE A 185 -20.65 -5.07 7.27
N ASP A 186 -19.62 -5.89 7.39
CA ASP A 186 -19.71 -7.27 7.88
C ASP A 186 -18.65 -7.49 8.97
N PHE A 187 -19.12 -7.79 10.17
CA PHE A 187 -18.31 -8.08 11.37
C PHE A 187 -18.55 -9.50 11.88
N SER A 188 -19.06 -10.40 11.04
CA SER A 188 -19.37 -11.78 11.43
C SER A 188 -18.13 -12.59 11.81
N VAL A 189 -16.95 -12.19 11.33
CA VAL A 189 -15.66 -12.78 11.67
C VAL A 189 -14.94 -11.85 12.66
N PRO A 190 -14.74 -12.25 13.92
CA PRO A 190 -13.99 -11.46 14.90
C PRO A 190 -12.56 -11.17 14.40
N GLY A 191 -12.11 -9.93 14.52
CA GLY A 191 -10.78 -9.50 14.06
C GLY A 191 -10.66 -9.24 12.56
N ASP A 192 -11.62 -9.66 11.73
CA ASP A 192 -11.60 -9.50 10.27
C ASP A 192 -12.81 -8.66 9.78
N PRO A 193 -12.88 -7.36 10.14
CA PRO A 193 -13.96 -6.48 9.71
C PRO A 193 -13.88 -6.20 8.21
N ARG A 194 -15.05 -6.23 7.56
CA ARG A 194 -15.21 -6.01 6.13
C ARG A 194 -16.10 -4.82 5.84
N ILE A 195 -15.73 -4.08 4.81
CA ILE A 195 -16.50 -2.95 4.28
C ILE A 195 -16.78 -3.19 2.79
N THR A 196 -18.04 -3.00 2.40
CA THR A 196 -18.47 -3.04 1.00
C THR A 196 -18.94 -1.66 0.60
N VAL A 197 -18.43 -1.14 -0.51
CA VAL A 197 -18.81 0.16 -1.06
C VAL A 197 -19.37 -0.03 -2.46
N THR A 198 -20.53 0.58 -2.71
CA THR A 198 -21.17 0.58 -4.03
C THR A 198 -21.10 1.96 -4.66
N VAL A 199 -20.49 2.06 -5.84
CA VAL A 199 -20.48 3.29 -6.65
C VAL A 199 -21.62 3.24 -7.65
N GLN A 200 -22.40 4.31 -7.74
CA GLN A 200 -23.59 4.36 -8.59
C GLN A 200 -23.69 5.67 -9.40
N ARG A 201 -23.66 5.54 -10.73
CA ARG A 201 -23.96 6.57 -11.72
C ARG A 201 -25.25 6.15 -12.44
N THR A 202 -26.41 6.41 -11.82
CA THR A 202 -27.70 5.87 -12.29
C THR A 202 -28.77 6.94 -12.44
N ALA A 203 -29.80 6.66 -13.24
CA ALA A 203 -30.93 7.57 -13.45
C ALA A 203 -31.68 7.80 -12.13
N ALA A 204 -31.79 6.77 -11.28
CA ALA A 204 -32.39 6.85 -9.95
C ALA A 204 -31.63 7.80 -9.02
N ARG A 205 -30.30 7.93 -9.19
CA ARG A 205 -29.44 8.85 -8.44
C ARG A 205 -29.36 10.25 -9.08
N GLY A 206 -30.01 10.46 -10.24
CA GLY A 206 -29.95 11.72 -10.98
C GLY A 206 -28.58 12.04 -11.58
N ASN A 207 -27.68 11.06 -11.64
CA ASN A 207 -26.28 11.22 -12.04
C ASN A 207 -25.85 10.16 -13.07
N ALA A 208 -26.77 9.66 -13.87
CA ALA A 208 -26.50 8.66 -14.91
C ALA A 208 -25.43 9.13 -15.92
N MET A 209 -24.76 8.17 -16.57
CA MET A 209 -23.81 8.50 -17.62
C MET A 209 -24.54 8.99 -18.87
N PRO A 210 -24.20 10.17 -19.41
CA PRO A 210 -24.81 10.63 -20.64
C PRO A 210 -24.31 9.79 -21.82
N THR A 211 -25.20 9.50 -22.76
CA THR A 211 -24.79 8.98 -24.07
C THR A 211 -24.51 10.14 -25.02
N PHE A 212 -23.64 9.93 -26.00
CA PHE A 212 -23.32 10.90 -27.03
C PHE A 212 -24.24 10.71 -28.24
N PHE A 213 -24.23 9.52 -28.85
CA PHE A 213 -24.93 9.27 -30.11
C PHE A 213 -26.18 8.41 -29.95
N ALA A 214 -26.26 7.56 -28.92
CA ALA A 214 -27.45 6.75 -28.62
C ALA A 214 -28.70 7.59 -28.32
N LYS A 215 -28.53 8.90 -28.03
CA LYS A 215 -29.60 9.91 -27.95
C LYS A 215 -30.50 9.93 -29.18
N ILE A 216 -29.97 9.65 -30.37
CA ILE A 216 -30.74 9.60 -31.62
C ILE A 216 -31.82 8.49 -31.56
N PHE A 217 -31.56 7.43 -30.81
CA PHE A 217 -32.48 6.32 -30.58
C PHE A 217 -33.33 6.47 -29.30
N GLY A 218 -33.32 7.66 -28.68
CA GLY A 218 -34.07 7.94 -27.46
C GLY A 218 -33.39 7.48 -26.17
N ILE A 219 -32.18 6.94 -26.22
CA ILE A 219 -31.40 6.54 -25.05
C ILE A 219 -30.50 7.71 -24.65
N SER A 220 -30.93 8.55 -23.71
CA SER A 220 -30.19 9.74 -23.29
C SER A 220 -29.12 9.49 -22.23
N THR A 221 -29.29 8.42 -21.45
CA THR A 221 -28.41 8.04 -20.35
C THR A 221 -28.29 6.53 -20.21
N VAL A 222 -27.20 6.07 -19.61
CA VAL A 222 -27.00 4.68 -19.21
C VAL A 222 -26.53 4.62 -17.77
N ASP A 223 -26.99 3.60 -17.06
CA ASP A 223 -26.65 3.35 -15.66
C ASP A 223 -25.34 2.56 -15.57
N VAL A 224 -24.44 3.03 -14.71
CA VAL A 224 -23.20 2.34 -14.36
C VAL A 224 -23.15 2.20 -12.85
N SER A 225 -22.94 0.98 -12.37
CA SER A 225 -22.59 0.72 -10.99
C SER A 225 -21.23 0.05 -10.91
N ALA A 226 -20.61 0.01 -9.75
CA ALA A 226 -19.49 -0.87 -9.43
C ALA A 226 -19.53 -1.14 -7.92
N LEU A 227 -18.96 -2.25 -7.49
CA LEU A 227 -18.97 -2.63 -6.09
C LEU A 227 -17.60 -3.21 -5.75
N ALA A 228 -17.07 -2.81 -4.60
CA ALA A 228 -15.81 -3.30 -4.06
C ALA A 228 -15.98 -3.66 -2.59
N LYS A 229 -15.24 -4.67 -2.17
CA LYS A 229 -15.22 -5.14 -0.79
C LYS A 229 -13.79 -5.21 -0.32
N ALA A 230 -13.51 -4.62 0.83
CA ALA A 230 -12.19 -4.64 1.45
C ALA A 230 -12.30 -5.20 2.87
N GLU A 231 -11.23 -5.86 3.31
CA GLU A 231 -11.11 -6.37 4.65
C GLU A 231 -9.81 -5.92 5.31
N ALA A 232 -9.86 -5.72 6.63
CA ALA A 232 -8.69 -5.51 7.46
C ALA A 232 -8.37 -6.83 8.17
N TYR A 233 -7.47 -7.61 7.58
CA TYR A 233 -7.32 -9.01 7.88
C TYR A 233 -6.44 -9.25 9.12
N ASN A 234 -7.05 -9.65 10.22
CA ASN A 234 -6.35 -10.19 11.39
C ASN A 234 -6.75 -11.66 11.60
N PRO A 235 -5.82 -12.63 11.46
CA PRO A 235 -6.14 -14.04 11.55
C PRO A 235 -6.25 -14.55 13.00
N ALA A 236 -6.46 -13.65 13.97
CA ALA A 236 -6.71 -13.98 15.37
C ALA A 236 -7.76 -15.08 15.51
N GLY A 237 -7.46 -16.07 16.35
CA GLY A 237 -8.27 -17.28 16.50
C GLY A 237 -7.96 -18.39 15.47
N GLY A 238 -6.88 -18.25 14.69
CA GLY A 238 -6.47 -19.23 13.68
C GLY A 238 -7.24 -19.12 12.36
N ASN A 239 -7.87 -17.99 12.10
CA ASN A 239 -8.74 -17.76 10.96
C ASN A 239 -7.95 -17.39 9.68
N GLY A 240 -7.42 -18.42 9.01
CA GLY A 240 -6.83 -18.30 7.68
C GLY A 240 -5.30 -18.18 7.64
N PRO A 241 -4.73 -17.77 6.49
CA PRO A 241 -3.28 -17.76 6.26
C PRO A 241 -2.49 -16.93 7.27
N ALA A 242 -1.23 -17.34 7.46
CA ALA A 242 -0.27 -16.61 8.27
C ALA A 242 0.04 -15.22 7.70
N ILE A 243 0.41 -14.30 8.58
CA ILE A 243 0.79 -12.93 8.22
C ILE A 243 2.31 -12.73 8.29
N GLY A 244 2.79 -11.71 7.60
CA GLY A 244 4.15 -11.20 7.73
C GLY A 244 4.17 -9.68 7.59
N THR A 245 5.23 -9.05 8.05
CA THR A 245 5.38 -7.59 7.92
C THR A 245 6.84 -7.20 7.80
N PHE A 246 7.08 -5.99 7.29
CA PHE A 246 8.40 -5.38 7.18
C PHE A 246 8.45 -4.11 8.05
N CYS A 247 9.56 -3.38 8.05
CA CYS A 247 9.83 -2.27 8.97
C CYS A 247 9.73 -2.65 10.47
N VAL A 248 9.90 -3.93 10.82
CA VAL A 248 9.84 -4.35 12.23
C VAL A 248 11.02 -3.77 13.02
N LYS A 249 10.74 -3.35 14.25
CA LYS A 249 11.77 -2.84 15.16
C LYS A 249 12.53 -3.98 15.83
N PRO A 250 13.79 -3.75 16.26
CA PRO A 250 14.70 -4.78 16.79
C PRO A 250 14.35 -5.23 18.23
N TRP A 251 13.06 -5.25 18.55
CA TRP A 251 12.53 -5.60 19.86
C TRP A 251 11.69 -6.86 19.74
N LEU A 252 12.21 -7.97 20.24
CA LEU A 252 11.48 -9.24 20.24
C LEU A 252 10.68 -9.35 21.55
N LEU A 253 9.36 -9.22 21.45
CA LEU A 253 8.48 -9.19 22.62
C LEU A 253 8.05 -10.61 23.02
N PRO A 254 8.31 -11.06 24.26
CA PRO A 254 7.75 -12.32 24.74
C PRO A 254 6.23 -12.22 24.88
N ASN A 255 5.53 -13.33 24.67
CA ASN A 255 4.09 -13.45 24.87
C ASN A 255 3.68 -13.40 26.36
N CYS A 256 4.05 -12.32 27.05
CA CYS A 256 3.91 -12.11 28.47
C CYS A 256 3.23 -10.77 28.72
N ASP A 257 1.94 -10.79 29.03
CA ASP A 257 1.18 -9.61 29.42
C ASP A 257 1.34 -9.36 30.94
N PRO A 258 2.01 -8.28 31.36
CA PRO A 258 2.24 -7.99 32.77
C PRO A 258 0.98 -7.47 33.49
N ASN A 259 -0.01 -6.94 32.76
CA ASN A 259 -1.22 -6.36 33.37
C ASN A 259 -2.36 -7.35 33.48
N HIS A 260 -2.31 -8.45 32.72
CA HIS A 260 -3.30 -9.51 32.77
C HIS A 260 -2.65 -10.84 33.16
N LEU A 261 -2.78 -11.21 34.44
CA LEU A 261 -2.09 -12.39 35.00
C LEU A 261 -2.80 -13.73 34.73
N SER A 262 -3.96 -13.72 34.09
CA SER A 262 -4.79 -14.90 33.83
C SER A 262 -5.21 -14.96 32.36
N PRO A 263 -5.11 -16.12 31.68
CA PRO A 263 -4.47 -17.34 32.16
C PRO A 263 -2.96 -17.13 32.35
N ALA A 264 -2.40 -17.68 33.43
CA ALA A 264 -1.00 -17.48 33.77
C ALA A 264 -0.09 -18.14 32.75
N ASN A 265 0.94 -17.42 32.31
CA ASN A 265 1.96 -17.93 31.40
C ASN A 265 3.23 -18.30 32.19
N SER A 266 3.51 -19.60 32.29
CA SER A 266 4.69 -20.11 33.01
C SER A 266 6.02 -19.78 32.31
N LEU A 267 5.99 -19.40 31.03
CA LEU A 267 7.15 -18.92 30.29
C LEU A 267 7.54 -17.49 30.69
N CYS A 268 6.71 -16.80 31.48
CA CYS A 268 7.05 -15.51 32.07
C CYS A 268 7.96 -15.68 33.32
N THR A 269 9.20 -16.11 33.10
CA THR A 269 10.33 -16.19 34.05
C THR A 269 10.87 -14.87 34.67
N GLY A 270 10.18 -14.18 35.57
CA GLY A 270 10.81 -13.07 36.35
C GLY A 270 9.91 -11.88 36.65
N THR A 271 8.78 -11.79 35.95
CA THR A 271 7.61 -11.01 36.36
C THR A 271 6.39 -11.86 36.04
N PRO A 272 5.46 -12.07 36.98
CA PRO A 272 4.21 -12.76 36.69
C PRO A 272 3.49 -12.09 35.53
N GLY A 273 3.00 -12.88 34.58
CA GLY A 273 2.28 -12.38 33.41
C GLY A 273 1.39 -13.46 32.81
N GLY A 274 0.35 -13.04 32.10
CA GLY A 274 -0.47 -13.91 31.28
C GLY A 274 -0.05 -13.87 29.81
N TYR A 275 -0.93 -14.30 28.93
CA TYR A 275 -0.69 -14.33 27.49
C TYR A 275 -1.31 -13.10 26.80
N PHE A 276 -0.60 -12.51 25.82
CA PHE A 276 -1.23 -11.62 24.85
C PHE A 276 -2.02 -12.41 23.81
N ILE A 277 -1.42 -13.50 23.33
CA ILE A 277 -1.97 -14.42 22.34
C ILE A 277 -2.03 -15.82 22.97
N ASP A 278 -3.19 -16.46 22.95
CA ASP A 278 -3.32 -17.85 23.39
C ASP A 278 -2.51 -18.77 22.46
N PRO A 279 -1.54 -19.55 22.98
CA PRO A 279 -0.67 -20.39 22.14
C PRO A 279 -1.41 -21.56 21.48
N THR A 280 -2.62 -21.90 21.94
CA THR A 280 -3.44 -23.00 21.42
C THR A 280 -4.47 -22.49 20.43
N THR A 281 -5.22 -21.46 20.80
CA THR A 281 -6.32 -20.94 19.96
C THR A 281 -5.86 -19.84 19.00
N LEU A 282 -4.67 -19.27 19.21
CA LEU A 282 -4.14 -18.12 18.46
C LEU A 282 -5.04 -16.88 18.58
N ALA A 283 -5.97 -16.85 19.53
CA ALA A 283 -6.82 -15.71 19.81
C ALA A 283 -6.07 -14.70 20.71
N ILE A 284 -6.44 -13.43 20.59
CA ILE A 284 -6.02 -12.39 21.53
C ILE A 284 -6.79 -12.61 22.83
N VAL A 285 -6.08 -12.70 23.96
CA VAL A 285 -6.67 -13.12 25.24
C VAL A 285 -7.54 -12.04 25.87
N HIS A 286 -7.06 -10.80 25.87
CA HIS A 286 -7.76 -9.64 26.42
C HIS A 286 -8.02 -8.60 25.32
N PRO A 287 -8.93 -8.89 24.37
CA PRO A 287 -9.16 -8.03 23.22
C PRO A 287 -9.87 -6.73 23.62
N GLY A 288 -9.59 -5.65 22.90
CA GLY A 288 -10.32 -4.38 23.00
C GLY A 288 -9.61 -3.30 23.83
N PRO A 289 -10.29 -2.18 24.13
CA PRO A 289 -9.68 -1.04 24.81
C PRO A 289 -9.28 -1.34 26.26
N ALA A 290 -8.15 -0.80 26.70
CA ALA A 290 -7.64 -0.95 28.06
C ALA A 290 -8.57 -0.35 29.12
N SER A 291 -9.33 0.69 28.76
CA SER A 291 -10.39 1.25 29.62
C SER A 291 -11.53 0.26 29.93
N GLN A 292 -11.64 -0.83 29.16
CA GLN A 292 -12.64 -1.88 29.31
C GLN A 292 -12.01 -3.22 29.75
N GLY A 293 -10.74 -3.21 30.16
CA GLY A 293 -10.00 -4.42 30.55
C GLY A 293 -9.37 -5.19 29.38
N GLY A 294 -9.22 -4.57 28.21
CA GLY A 294 -8.44 -5.13 27.10
C GLY A 294 -6.99 -4.63 27.08
N VAL A 295 -6.28 -4.93 26.00
CA VAL A 295 -4.86 -4.56 25.82
C VAL A 295 -4.64 -3.29 25.01
N VAL A 296 -5.60 -2.88 24.18
CA VAL A 296 -5.41 -1.75 23.25
C VAL A 296 -5.46 -0.42 24.02
N GLY A 297 -4.39 0.36 23.98
CA GLY A 297 -4.20 1.58 24.77
C GLY A 297 -3.53 1.35 26.12
N GLN A 298 -3.11 0.12 26.41
CA GLN A 298 -2.28 -0.18 27.59
C GLN A 298 -0.89 0.43 27.43
N LEU A 299 -0.42 1.14 28.46
CA LEU A 299 0.98 1.57 28.57
C LEU A 299 1.85 0.39 28.98
N MET A 300 2.95 0.17 28.25
CA MET A 300 3.92 -0.88 28.52
C MET A 300 5.35 -0.36 28.42
N THR A 301 6.24 -1.02 29.14
CA THR A 301 7.68 -0.80 29.03
C THR A 301 8.26 -1.76 27.99
N ILE A 302 8.68 -1.22 26.86
CA ILE A 302 9.30 -1.98 25.77
C ILE A 302 10.77 -2.25 26.05
N LYS A 303 11.43 -1.39 26.84
CA LYS A 303 12.80 -1.62 27.29
C LYS A 303 12.99 -1.07 28.70
N PRO A 304 13.41 -1.86 29.69
CA PRO A 304 13.96 -1.32 30.92
C PRO A 304 15.39 -0.84 30.68
N GLY A 305 15.77 0.23 31.37
CA GLY A 305 17.13 0.74 31.25
C GLY A 305 18.22 -0.05 31.99
N SER A 306 17.87 -0.85 33.00
CA SER A 306 18.85 -1.56 33.84
C SER A 306 19.11 -3.01 33.43
N PRO A 307 20.38 -3.42 33.20
CA PRO A 307 20.75 -4.80 32.87
C PRO A 307 20.51 -5.78 34.03
N GLY A 308 20.30 -5.30 35.27
CA GLY A 308 19.92 -6.13 36.41
C GLY A 308 18.50 -6.71 36.31
N GLN A 309 17.68 -6.21 35.37
CA GLN A 309 16.36 -6.72 35.05
C GLN A 309 16.22 -7.27 33.63
N ALA A 310 17.28 -7.28 32.81
CA ALA A 310 17.27 -7.86 31.45
C ALA A 310 17.16 -9.41 31.42
N THR A 311 16.50 -10.00 32.42
CA THR A 311 16.08 -11.40 32.49
C THR A 311 14.69 -11.54 33.16
N ALA A 312 13.88 -10.46 33.21
CA ALA A 312 12.45 -10.56 33.51
C ALA A 312 11.66 -10.51 32.18
N PRO A 313 10.96 -11.57 31.77
CA PRO A 313 10.03 -11.57 30.65
C PRO A 313 8.87 -10.65 30.96
N SER A 314 8.32 -10.11 29.87
CA SER A 314 7.57 -8.85 29.72
C SER A 314 8.40 -7.60 29.40
N GLN A 315 9.71 -7.73 29.17
CA GLN A 315 10.55 -6.59 28.81
C GLN A 315 10.87 -6.53 27.31
N PHE A 316 11.69 -7.42 26.74
CA PHE A 316 11.96 -7.63 25.29
C PHE A 316 13.37 -8.21 25.15
N PHE A 317 13.67 -8.83 24.02
CA PHE A 317 15.06 -9.14 23.64
C PHE A 317 15.52 -8.19 22.53
N PRO A 318 16.62 -7.44 22.72
CA PRO A 318 17.23 -6.69 21.63
C PRO A 318 17.86 -7.69 20.65
N VAL A 319 17.45 -7.62 19.38
CA VAL A 319 17.87 -8.53 18.33
C VAL A 319 18.20 -7.76 17.07
N ILE A 320 19.12 -8.26 16.25
CA ILE A 320 19.28 -7.73 14.90
C ILE A 320 18.15 -8.30 14.03
N LEU A 321 17.27 -7.41 13.57
CA LEU A 321 16.14 -7.75 12.70
C LEU A 321 16.15 -6.92 11.42
N PRO A 322 16.26 -7.56 10.25
CA PRO A 322 16.79 -8.90 9.97
C PRO A 322 18.33 -9.01 10.14
N PRO A 323 18.89 -10.22 10.35
CA PRO A 323 20.33 -10.41 10.52
C PRO A 323 21.15 -9.93 9.31
N GLY A 324 22.20 -9.13 9.57
CA GLY A 324 23.26 -8.83 8.61
C GLY A 324 22.90 -7.92 7.43
N THR A 325 21.73 -7.27 7.42
CA THR A 325 21.38 -6.29 6.37
C THR A 325 21.16 -4.90 6.95
N ALA A 326 21.78 -3.89 6.34
CA ALA A 326 21.51 -2.51 6.67
C ALA A 326 20.09 -2.11 6.20
N PRO A 327 19.32 -1.38 7.02
CA PRO A 327 18.08 -0.76 6.57
C PRO A 327 18.29 0.18 5.39
N ALA A 328 17.32 0.25 4.48
CA ALA A 328 17.42 1.07 3.27
C ALA A 328 16.79 2.46 3.42
N GLU A 329 15.78 2.60 4.27
CA GLU A 329 14.98 3.83 4.41
C GLU A 329 15.18 4.43 5.80
N CYS A 330 15.96 5.50 5.90
CA CYS A 330 16.40 6.09 7.16
C CYS A 330 16.07 7.59 7.23
N PRO A 331 15.66 8.11 8.40
CA PRO A 331 15.55 9.55 8.62
C PRO A 331 16.93 10.23 8.60
N THR A 332 16.96 11.55 8.40
CA THR A 332 18.20 12.33 8.30
C THR A 332 19.02 12.37 9.60
N CYS A 333 18.38 12.14 10.75
CA CYS A 333 19.07 12.00 12.03
C CYS A 333 19.79 10.66 12.19
N SER A 334 19.53 9.68 11.30
CA SER A 334 20.12 8.35 11.39
C SER A 334 21.63 8.44 11.19
N ASN A 335 22.37 7.90 12.15
CA ASN A 335 23.82 7.85 12.12
C ASN A 335 24.36 6.46 12.48
N GLY A 336 23.50 5.42 12.41
CA GLY A 336 23.80 4.01 12.61
C GLY A 336 24.99 3.46 11.80
N GLY A 337 25.35 2.21 12.06
CA GLY A 337 26.47 1.52 11.39
C GLY A 337 26.13 0.08 11.05
N SER A 338 26.98 -0.59 10.27
CA SER A 338 26.65 -1.90 9.68
C SER A 338 26.86 -3.12 10.60
N SER A 339 27.20 -2.94 11.88
CA SER A 339 27.44 -4.06 12.80
C SER A 339 27.16 -3.75 14.28
N GLY A 340 26.78 -4.77 15.05
CA GLY A 340 26.60 -4.73 16.51
C GLY A 340 25.64 -3.64 16.98
N ALA A 341 25.98 -2.96 18.07
CA ALA A 341 25.15 -1.93 18.66
C ALA A 341 24.83 -0.75 17.72
N ALA A 342 25.69 -0.45 16.75
CA ALA A 342 25.45 0.58 15.74
C ALA A 342 24.40 0.13 14.70
N LEU A 343 24.36 -1.17 14.37
CA LEU A 343 23.32 -1.77 13.52
C LEU A 343 22.00 -1.88 14.27
N TYR A 344 22.04 -2.22 15.56
CA TYR A 344 20.87 -2.18 16.42
C TYR A 344 20.23 -0.79 16.44
N ARG A 345 21.01 0.27 16.68
CA ARG A 345 20.55 1.66 16.59
C ARG A 345 19.92 1.95 15.22
N GLN A 346 20.60 1.59 14.13
CA GLN A 346 20.09 1.81 12.77
C GLN A 346 18.74 1.11 12.53
N ASN A 347 18.54 -0.10 13.05
CA ASN A 347 17.26 -0.81 12.93
C ASN A 347 16.14 -0.17 13.76
N ILE A 348 16.46 0.60 14.82
CA ILE A 348 15.46 1.42 15.51
C ILE A 348 15.09 2.63 14.64
N GLU A 349 16.08 3.32 14.09
CA GLU A 349 15.90 4.57 13.33
C GLU A 349 15.16 4.34 12.01
N CYS A 350 15.47 3.25 11.31
CA CYS A 350 15.11 3.06 9.92
C CYS A 350 14.01 2.01 9.72
N CYS A 351 13.51 1.89 8.49
CA CYS A 351 12.72 0.77 8.03
C CYS A 351 13.59 -0.22 7.23
N ASN A 352 13.52 -1.51 7.60
CA ASN A 352 14.04 -2.60 6.79
C ASN A 352 12.93 -3.22 5.94
N SER A 353 13.15 -3.37 4.64
CA SER A 353 12.16 -3.92 3.70
C SER A 353 12.03 -5.45 3.74
N ARG A 354 12.87 -6.15 4.50
CA ARG A 354 12.79 -7.60 4.66
C ARG A 354 11.57 -7.98 5.49
N ILE A 355 10.75 -8.84 4.91
CA ILE A 355 9.56 -9.38 5.57
C ILE A 355 10.00 -10.37 6.66
N ILE A 356 9.46 -10.17 7.86
CA ILE A 356 9.44 -11.15 8.93
C ILE A 356 8.07 -11.82 8.92
N SER A 357 8.06 -13.15 8.88
CA SER A 357 6.85 -13.97 8.85
C SER A 357 6.69 -14.74 10.16
N CYS A 358 5.46 -15.16 10.42
CA CYS A 358 5.14 -16.12 11.46
C CYS A 358 5.95 -17.41 11.38
N GLY A 359 6.20 -18.03 12.54
CA GLY A 359 6.93 -19.29 12.66
C GLY A 359 8.37 -19.14 13.14
N ALA A 360 9.14 -20.21 13.01
CA ALA A 360 10.51 -20.28 13.48
C ALA A 360 11.44 -19.35 12.69
N ILE A 361 12.19 -18.51 13.39
CA ILE A 361 13.19 -17.62 12.83
C ILE A 361 14.50 -17.74 13.62
N THR A 362 15.62 -17.68 12.89
CA THR A 362 16.94 -17.55 13.51
C THR A 362 17.32 -16.08 13.61
N LEU A 363 17.67 -15.64 14.81
CA LEU A 363 17.97 -14.26 15.17
C LEU A 363 19.36 -14.16 15.77
N GLN A 364 19.97 -12.98 15.66
CA GLN A 364 21.21 -12.65 16.36
C GLN A 364 20.85 -11.76 17.55
N PRO A 365 21.01 -12.25 18.80
CA PRO A 365 20.82 -11.43 19.98
C PRO A 365 21.88 -10.33 20.05
N GLU A 366 21.46 -9.12 20.40
CA GLU A 366 22.38 -8.07 20.77
C GLU A 366 22.77 -8.23 22.23
N THR A 367 24.02 -8.59 22.47
CA THR A 367 24.56 -8.79 23.81
C THR A 367 25.26 -7.53 24.31
N GLY A 368 25.04 -7.19 25.58
CA GLY A 368 25.65 -6.04 26.24
C GLY A 368 24.68 -4.91 26.60
N ASN A 369 25.21 -3.84 27.18
CA ASN A 369 24.42 -2.70 27.63
C ASN A 369 24.08 -1.76 26.46
N VAL A 370 22.94 -1.99 25.80
CA VAL A 370 22.48 -1.20 24.64
C VAL A 370 21.70 0.07 25.01
N VAL A 371 21.91 0.65 26.20
CA VAL A 371 21.23 1.88 26.67
C VAL A 371 21.48 3.08 25.74
N GLY A 372 22.75 3.42 25.48
CA GLY A 372 23.10 4.55 24.60
C GLY A 372 22.59 4.39 23.16
N PRO A 373 22.81 3.24 22.50
CA PRO A 373 22.23 2.95 21.19
C PRO A 373 20.70 3.01 21.16
N THR A 374 20.02 2.57 22.23
CA THR A 374 18.55 2.66 22.28
C THR A 374 18.08 4.10 22.39
N ARG A 375 18.68 4.89 23.30
CA ARG A 375 18.40 6.32 23.42
C ARG A 375 18.48 7.03 22.07
N GLN A 376 19.65 6.95 21.44
CA GLN A 376 19.91 7.64 20.18
C GLN A 376 18.95 7.19 19.06
N GLY A 377 18.66 5.89 19.00
CA GLY A 377 17.74 5.36 18.00
C GLY A 377 16.29 5.79 18.22
N VAL A 378 15.83 5.81 19.47
CA VAL A 378 14.47 6.23 19.83
C VAL A 378 14.31 7.74 19.66
N ASP A 379 15.27 8.54 20.17
CA ASP A 379 15.29 10.00 19.99
C ASP A 379 15.15 10.38 18.51
N CYS A 380 15.89 9.70 17.62
CA CYS A 380 15.81 9.91 16.18
C CYS A 380 14.50 9.40 15.56
N LEU A 381 13.98 8.25 16.02
CA LEU A 381 12.73 7.68 15.52
C LEU A 381 11.52 8.59 15.82
N ILE A 382 11.39 9.07 17.06
CA ILE A 382 10.22 9.81 17.52
C ILE A 382 10.44 11.33 17.57
N HIS A 383 11.64 11.81 17.23
CA HIS A 383 12.06 13.20 17.30
C HIS A 383 12.03 13.77 18.72
N GLU A 384 12.32 12.94 19.71
CA GLU A 384 12.43 13.34 21.09
C GLU A 384 13.76 14.06 21.36
N GLY A 385 13.68 15.14 22.13
CA GLY A 385 14.84 15.88 22.62
C GLY A 385 15.37 15.33 23.95
N SER A 386 16.43 15.96 24.47
CA SER A 386 17.21 15.49 25.62
C SER A 386 16.49 15.38 26.99
N THR A 387 15.18 15.65 27.06
CA THR A 387 14.39 15.69 28.30
C THR A 387 13.04 14.98 28.19
N GLY A 388 12.86 14.10 27.22
CA GLY A 388 11.58 13.42 27.06
C GLY A 388 10.51 14.31 26.39
N SER A 389 10.93 15.23 25.51
CA SER A 389 10.06 16.28 24.98
C SER A 389 10.25 16.55 23.49
N GLY A 390 9.15 16.95 22.85
CA GLY A 390 9.09 17.39 21.46
C GLY A 390 8.63 16.33 20.45
N GLN A 391 8.49 15.08 20.87
CA GLN A 391 7.84 14.01 20.12
C GLN A 391 6.33 14.21 19.97
N ASP A 392 5.74 13.43 19.08
CA ASP A 392 4.29 13.37 18.90
C ASP A 392 3.61 12.78 20.15
N ILE A 393 2.41 13.29 20.48
CA ILE A 393 1.69 12.91 21.70
C ILE A 393 0.42 12.14 21.32
N LEU A 394 0.30 10.89 21.76
CA LEU A 394 -0.86 10.06 21.49
C LEU A 394 -2.13 10.57 22.19
N ASN A 395 -3.26 10.59 21.47
CA ASN A 395 -4.57 10.76 22.07
C ASN A 395 -5.22 9.41 22.35
N VAL A 396 -4.96 8.88 23.54
CA VAL A 396 -5.46 7.57 24.00
C VAL A 396 -7.00 7.46 24.00
N ASN A 397 -7.74 8.58 24.05
CA ASN A 397 -9.20 8.57 24.09
C ASN A 397 -9.84 8.17 22.74
N THR A 398 -9.07 8.22 21.65
CA THR A 398 -9.55 7.85 20.30
C THR A 398 -9.42 6.36 19.99
N ILE A 399 -8.67 5.63 20.81
CA ILE A 399 -8.40 4.20 20.65
C ILE A 399 -9.72 3.40 20.71
N GLY A 400 -9.93 2.52 19.73
CA GLY A 400 -11.07 1.61 19.66
C GLY A 400 -12.40 2.26 19.26
N THR A 401 -12.46 3.58 19.06
CA THR A 401 -13.70 4.30 18.67
C THR A 401 -13.59 5.01 17.33
N SER A 402 -12.40 5.50 16.97
CA SER A 402 -12.09 6.12 15.69
C SER A 402 -10.64 5.76 15.29
N SER A 403 -10.15 6.32 14.19
CA SER A 403 -8.70 6.29 13.92
C SER A 403 -7.93 6.83 15.11
N VAL A 404 -6.87 6.12 15.51
CA VAL A 404 -5.95 6.62 16.50
C VAL A 404 -5.32 7.91 15.99
N THR A 405 -5.35 8.93 16.85
CA THR A 405 -4.78 10.24 16.56
C THR A 405 -3.66 10.56 17.53
N ALA A 406 -2.71 11.36 17.06
CA ALA A 406 -1.70 12.00 17.89
C ALA A 406 -1.71 13.50 17.60
N THR A 407 -1.06 14.27 18.46
CA THR A 407 -0.77 15.68 18.23
C THR A 407 0.69 15.79 17.80
N GLY A 408 0.96 16.49 16.69
CA GLY A 408 2.32 16.69 16.21
C GLY A 408 3.18 17.42 17.24
N GLY A 409 4.32 16.83 17.60
CA GLY A 409 5.24 17.36 18.59
C GLY A 409 5.95 18.64 18.13
N SER A 410 6.58 19.36 19.06
CA SER A 410 7.33 20.59 18.72
C SER A 410 8.54 20.34 17.83
N ASN A 411 9.06 19.11 17.82
CA ASN A 411 10.19 18.70 16.99
C ASN A 411 9.74 17.92 15.75
N ASN A 412 8.44 17.93 15.42
CA ASN A 412 7.94 17.23 14.24
C ASN A 412 8.70 17.73 12.99
N PRO A 413 9.26 16.83 12.15
CA PRO A 413 10.05 17.22 10.98
C PRO A 413 9.27 18.06 9.96
N ASN A 414 7.94 17.97 10.00
CA ASN A 414 7.07 18.82 9.21
C ASN A 414 6.49 19.94 10.08
N PRO A 415 6.97 21.20 9.93
CA PRO A 415 6.48 22.33 10.71
C PRO A 415 4.98 22.59 10.59
N SER A 416 4.33 22.14 9.51
CA SER A 416 2.87 22.31 9.34
C SER A 416 2.05 21.37 10.21
N LEU A 417 2.65 20.32 10.78
CA LEU A 417 1.97 19.33 11.63
C LEU A 417 2.14 19.61 13.12
N VAL A 418 3.03 20.54 13.50
CA VAL A 418 3.27 20.91 14.91
C VAL A 418 1.98 21.43 15.54
N GLY A 419 1.55 20.80 16.64
CA GLY A 419 0.31 21.12 17.35
C GLY A 419 -0.98 20.72 16.62
N GLN A 420 -0.89 20.10 15.44
CA GLN A 420 -2.04 19.61 14.68
C GLN A 420 -2.37 18.16 15.05
N THR A 421 -3.64 17.79 14.89
CA THR A 421 -4.07 16.40 14.96
C THR A 421 -3.56 15.64 13.73
N ILE A 422 -2.80 14.59 13.97
CA ILE A 422 -2.23 13.71 12.95
C ILE A 422 -2.72 12.27 13.14
N THR A 423 -2.87 11.54 12.04
CA THR A 423 -3.23 10.11 12.03
C THR A 423 -2.06 9.20 11.67
N ASN A 424 -0.96 9.79 11.21
CA ASN A 424 0.30 9.10 10.89
C ASN A 424 1.41 9.75 11.70
N SER A 425 2.22 8.94 12.38
CA SER A 425 3.35 9.38 13.19
C SER A 425 4.50 8.39 13.07
N ASN A 426 5.74 8.89 13.13
CA ASN A 426 6.94 8.04 13.19
C ASN A 426 7.03 7.23 14.49
N SER A 427 6.27 7.63 15.53
CA SER A 427 6.13 6.87 16.77
C SER A 427 5.35 5.58 16.62
N ILE A 428 4.60 5.40 15.53
CA ILE A 428 3.86 4.16 15.25
C ILE A 428 4.82 3.14 14.65
N VAL A 429 5.09 2.08 15.39
CA VAL A 429 6.01 1.02 14.97
C VAL A 429 5.45 -0.37 15.21
N THR A 430 5.98 -1.35 14.50
CA THR A 430 5.59 -2.76 14.64
C THR A 430 6.77 -3.57 15.17
N MET A 431 6.48 -4.52 16.07
CA MET A 431 7.48 -5.45 16.61
C MET A 431 6.92 -6.88 16.68
N PRO A 432 7.76 -7.92 16.51
CA PRO A 432 7.32 -9.30 16.59
C PRO A 432 7.06 -9.76 18.03
N ILE A 433 6.01 -10.55 18.19
CA ILE A 433 5.69 -11.30 19.41
C ILE A 433 6.15 -12.75 19.21
N TYR A 434 6.93 -13.28 20.14
CA TYR A 434 7.37 -14.67 20.12
C TYR A 434 6.79 -15.45 21.31
N ASP A 435 6.80 -16.78 21.20
CA ASP A 435 6.17 -17.70 22.16
C ASP A 435 6.62 -17.59 23.62
N GLY A 436 7.72 -16.90 23.92
CA GLY A 436 8.26 -16.73 25.27
C GLY A 436 9.29 -17.80 25.66
N THR A 437 9.67 -18.69 24.74
CA THR A 437 10.76 -19.66 24.98
C THR A 437 12.06 -18.98 25.44
N GLN A 438 12.81 -19.65 26.30
CA GLN A 438 14.03 -19.06 26.87
C GLN A 438 15.15 -18.99 25.80
N LEU A 439 15.50 -17.79 25.36
CA LEU A 439 16.51 -17.57 24.31
C LEU A 439 17.96 -17.57 24.82
N CYS A 440 18.20 -17.13 26.07
CA CYS A 440 19.54 -17.00 26.64
C CYS A 440 19.65 -17.67 28.02
N PRO A 441 19.91 -18.99 28.09
CA PRO A 441 20.14 -19.69 29.34
C PRO A 441 21.32 -19.14 30.15
N GLY A 442 21.15 -19.00 31.46
CA GLY A 442 22.25 -18.59 32.36
C GLY A 442 22.80 -17.17 32.12
N LYS A 443 21.98 -16.25 31.59
CA LYS A 443 22.37 -14.86 31.25
C LYS A 443 23.47 -14.76 30.18
N SER A 444 23.66 -15.83 29.39
CA SER A 444 24.58 -15.86 28.26
C SER A 444 23.81 -16.21 26.99
N CYS A 445 23.91 -15.38 25.96
CA CYS A 445 23.24 -15.62 24.68
C CYS A 445 24.21 -16.27 23.68
N PRO A 446 23.80 -17.33 22.97
CA PRO A 446 24.51 -17.82 21.81
C PRO A 446 24.58 -16.76 20.70
N ALA A 447 25.53 -16.91 19.77
CA ALA A 447 25.68 -16.00 18.61
C ALA A 447 24.44 -16.01 17.68
N SER A 448 23.60 -17.04 17.77
CA SER A 448 22.32 -17.11 17.08
C SER A 448 21.32 -17.91 17.92
N VAL A 449 20.08 -17.44 17.99
CA VAL A 449 18.98 -18.08 18.73
C VAL A 449 17.81 -18.35 17.80
N SER A 450 17.06 -19.41 18.07
CA SER A 450 15.80 -19.70 17.37
C SER A 450 14.64 -19.20 18.21
N ALA A 451 13.78 -18.36 17.64
CA ALA A 451 12.53 -17.92 18.25
C ALA A 451 11.35 -18.29 17.35
N ASN A 452 10.19 -18.57 17.94
CA ASN A 452 8.98 -18.83 17.17
C ASN A 452 8.06 -17.60 17.23
N ILE A 453 7.90 -16.90 16.10
CA ILE A 453 7.03 -15.73 15.99
C ILE A 453 5.58 -16.19 15.93
N ILE A 454 4.79 -15.72 16.88
CA ILE A 454 3.36 -16.06 17.04
C ILE A 454 2.43 -14.88 16.77
N GLY A 455 2.98 -13.69 16.49
CA GLY A 455 2.22 -12.52 16.09
C GLY A 455 3.10 -11.27 15.97
N PHE A 456 2.44 -10.14 15.79
CA PHE A 456 3.06 -8.82 15.75
C PHE A 456 2.24 -7.84 16.58
N MET A 457 2.92 -6.93 17.26
CA MET A 457 2.34 -5.84 18.02
C MET A 457 2.65 -4.52 17.34
N GLN A 458 1.63 -3.73 17.05
CA GLN A 458 1.75 -2.34 16.68
C GLN A 458 1.66 -1.49 17.94
N ILE A 459 2.62 -0.60 18.13
CA ILE A 459 2.72 0.27 19.30
C ILE A 459 2.94 1.72 18.89
N PHE A 460 2.60 2.63 19.79
CA PHE A 460 3.00 4.03 19.74
C PHE A 460 4.11 4.26 20.78
N VAL A 461 5.33 4.51 20.33
CA VAL A 461 6.44 4.85 21.23
C VAL A 461 6.21 6.27 21.78
N ASN A 462 5.98 6.36 23.08
CA ASN A 462 5.60 7.59 23.76
C ASN A 462 6.82 8.43 24.14
N ASP A 463 7.83 7.79 24.73
CA ASP A 463 9.04 8.45 25.21
C ASP A 463 10.15 7.43 25.49
N GLU A 464 11.38 7.95 25.51
CA GLU A 464 12.53 7.41 26.21
C GLU A 464 12.75 8.21 27.51
N GLY A 465 12.72 7.51 28.64
CA GLY A 465 12.75 8.13 29.95
C GLY A 465 13.63 7.43 30.97
N PRO A 466 13.77 8.03 32.17
CA PRO A 466 14.43 7.39 33.30
C PRO A 466 13.64 6.15 33.77
N PRO A 467 14.33 5.13 34.32
CA PRO A 467 15.78 5.01 34.43
C PRO A 467 16.43 4.52 33.11
N GLN A 468 17.59 5.08 32.76
CA GLN A 468 18.54 4.51 31.76
C GLN A 468 17.95 4.15 30.38
N ALA A 469 17.27 5.05 29.69
CA ALA A 469 16.68 4.76 28.38
C ALA A 469 15.55 3.74 28.40
N THR A 470 14.65 3.91 29.36
CA THR A 470 13.44 3.10 29.43
C THR A 470 12.48 3.57 28.33
N VAL A 471 12.06 2.66 27.46
CA VAL A 471 11.16 3.00 26.35
C VAL A 471 9.74 2.66 26.76
N HIS A 472 8.88 3.68 26.80
CA HIS A 472 7.46 3.54 27.08
C HIS A 472 6.65 3.57 25.78
N ALA A 473 5.66 2.69 25.67
CA ALA A 473 4.80 2.67 24.49
C ALA A 473 3.37 2.25 24.83
N TYR A 474 2.43 2.71 24.01
CA TYR A 474 1.04 2.28 24.05
C TYR A 474 0.78 1.21 23.01
N ILE A 475 0.04 0.16 23.37
CA ILE A 475 -0.40 -0.86 22.41
C ILE A 475 -1.48 -0.26 21.51
N LEU A 476 -1.29 -0.31 20.19
CA LEU A 476 -2.29 0.15 19.21
C LEU A 476 -3.02 -1.02 18.54
N ASN A 477 -2.31 -2.12 18.32
CA ASN A 477 -2.86 -3.30 17.66
C ASN A 477 -1.99 -4.53 17.97
N ILE A 478 -2.57 -5.71 17.92
CA ILE A 478 -2.01 -7.04 18.06
C ILE A 478 -2.63 -7.87 16.94
N SER A 479 -1.75 -8.50 16.17
CA SER A 479 -2.14 -9.46 15.15
C SER A 479 -1.48 -10.78 15.48
N SER A 480 -2.25 -11.86 15.54
CA SER A 480 -1.66 -13.18 15.78
C SER A 480 -1.28 -13.83 14.45
N CYS A 481 -0.47 -14.86 14.54
CA CYS A 481 -0.22 -15.75 13.42
C CYS A 481 -1.44 -16.62 13.21
N GLY A 482 -2.05 -16.56 12.03
CA GLY A 482 -3.09 -17.52 11.63
C GLY A 482 -2.61 -18.96 11.67
N SER A 483 -3.52 -19.90 11.44
CA SER A 483 -3.13 -21.30 11.36
C SER A 483 -2.36 -21.54 10.05
N SER A 484 -1.20 -22.22 10.13
CA SER A 484 -0.35 -22.55 8.97
C SER A 484 -1.01 -23.55 8.01
N SER A 485 -2.24 -24.00 8.30
CA SER A 485 -3.04 -24.95 7.54
C SER A 485 -4.25 -24.29 6.87
N GLY A 486 -4.02 -23.33 5.96
CA GLY A 486 -5.05 -22.67 5.18
C GLY A 486 -4.88 -22.87 3.67
N GLY A 487 -4.90 -24.13 3.21
CA GLY A 487 -5.21 -24.43 1.81
C GLY A 487 -6.68 -24.16 1.55
N GLY A 488 -7.04 -22.91 1.22
CA GLY A 488 -8.40 -22.50 0.88
C GLY A 488 -8.36 -21.38 -0.15
N GLY A 489 -8.90 -21.64 -1.34
CA GLY A 489 -8.66 -20.87 -2.55
C GLY A 489 -9.16 -19.43 -2.55
N GLY A 490 -8.26 -18.52 -2.90
CA GLY A 490 -8.52 -17.22 -3.51
C GLY A 490 -7.39 -16.96 -4.49
N GLY A 491 -7.65 -17.12 -5.78
CA GLY A 491 -6.62 -17.18 -6.82
C GLY A 491 -6.00 -15.83 -7.20
N GLY A 492 -4.67 -15.86 -7.37
CA GLY A 492 -3.85 -15.05 -8.31
C GLY A 492 -3.66 -13.57 -7.95
N GLY A 493 -2.46 -12.98 -7.96
CA GLY A 493 -1.08 -13.36 -8.30
C GLY A 493 -0.21 -12.14 -7.91
N GLY A 494 1.12 -12.07 -7.95
CA GLY A 494 2.21 -12.92 -8.39
C GLY A 494 3.45 -12.02 -8.40
N GLY A 495 4.59 -12.52 -7.92
CA GLY A 495 5.90 -11.84 -7.92
C GLY A 495 6.62 -12.10 -6.59
N GLY A 496 7.80 -12.72 -6.51
CA GLY A 496 8.85 -12.91 -7.51
C GLY A 496 10.16 -12.46 -6.86
N GLY A 497 10.86 -13.36 -6.18
CA GLY A 497 12.17 -13.10 -5.55
C GLY A 497 12.52 -14.16 -4.52
N GLY A 498 13.44 -15.06 -4.88
CA GLY A 498 13.67 -16.33 -4.20
C GLY A 498 14.45 -16.27 -2.88
N GLY A 499 14.25 -17.33 -2.10
CA GLY A 499 15.00 -17.71 -0.90
C GLY A 499 14.20 -18.77 -0.15
N GLY A 500 14.62 -20.04 -0.27
CA GLY A 500 13.79 -21.21 0.04
C GLY A 500 13.38 -21.41 1.50
N GLY A 501 12.24 -22.09 1.64
CA GLY A 501 11.67 -22.61 2.89
C GLY A 501 10.16 -22.79 2.69
N GLY A 502 9.67 -24.04 2.59
CA GLY A 502 8.27 -24.31 2.28
C GLY A 502 7.30 -23.87 3.38
N GLY A 503 6.13 -23.35 2.98
CA GLY A 503 4.97 -23.19 3.87
C GLY A 503 4.11 -21.96 3.56
N GLY A 504 2.84 -22.19 3.19
CA GLY A 504 1.71 -21.24 3.24
C GLY A 504 1.79 -19.93 2.43
N THR A 505 0.68 -19.48 1.85
CA THR A 505 0.55 -18.11 1.34
C THR A 505 0.64 -17.13 2.52
N VAL A 506 1.71 -16.34 2.61
CA VAL A 506 1.86 -15.31 3.65
C VAL A 506 1.20 -14.01 3.17
N VAL A 507 0.32 -13.45 4.00
CA VAL A 507 -0.31 -12.15 3.72
C VAL A 507 0.52 -11.06 4.39
N THR A 508 1.03 -10.10 3.60
CA THR A 508 1.94 -9.07 4.11
C THR A 508 1.21 -7.79 4.48
N GLY A 509 1.43 -7.31 5.72
CA GLY A 509 1.00 -5.97 6.15
C GLY A 509 1.74 -4.85 5.43
N GLY A 510 1.11 -3.68 5.36
CA GLY A 510 1.72 -2.48 4.78
C GLY A 510 2.55 -1.72 5.82
N GLY A 511 3.87 -1.80 5.73
CA GLY A 511 4.87 -0.93 6.36
C GLY A 511 4.75 -0.73 7.87
N LEU A 512 3.80 0.10 8.31
CA LEU A 512 3.62 0.51 9.70
C LEU A 512 2.66 -0.36 10.50
N SER A 513 1.84 -1.20 9.85
CA SER A 513 0.92 -2.13 10.51
C SER A 513 1.12 -3.57 10.04
N ALA A 514 1.00 -4.50 10.99
CA ALA A 514 0.97 -5.92 10.71
C ALA A 514 -0.41 -6.45 10.26
N VAL A 515 -1.46 -5.62 10.29
CA VAL A 515 -2.79 -5.98 9.80
C VAL A 515 -2.90 -5.58 8.33
N PRO A 516 -2.84 -6.55 7.39
CA PRO A 516 -2.99 -6.25 5.96
C PRO A 516 -4.41 -5.82 5.61
N ILE A 517 -4.51 -4.90 4.66
CA ILE A 517 -5.76 -4.49 4.03
C ILE A 517 -5.77 -5.05 2.62
N ARG A 518 -6.84 -5.73 2.22
CA ARG A 518 -6.97 -6.27 0.87
C ARG A 518 -8.38 -6.16 0.32
N LEU A 519 -8.46 -6.02 -1.00
CA LEU A 519 -9.71 -6.21 -1.73
C LEU A 519 -10.03 -7.70 -1.78
N ILE A 520 -11.31 -8.02 -1.57
CA ILE A 520 -11.84 -9.38 -1.68
C ILE A 520 -13.01 -9.40 -2.66
N ALA A 521 -13.32 -10.60 -3.15
CA ALA A 521 -14.50 -10.79 -3.96
C ALA A 521 -15.75 -10.38 -3.16
N PRO A 522 -16.67 -9.62 -3.78
CA PRO A 522 -17.81 -9.06 -3.07
C PRO A 522 -18.80 -10.08 -2.52
#